data_AF-A0A8I2G100-F1
#
_entry.id   AF-A0A8I2G100-F1
#
_cell.length_a   1.000
_cell.length_b   1.000
_cell.length_c   1.000
_cell.angle_alpha   90.00
_cell.angle_beta   90.00
_cell.angle_gamma   90.00
#
_symmetry.space_group_name_H-M   'P 1'
#
loop_
_entity.id
_entity.type
_entity.pdbx_description
1 polymer ?
#
loop_
_entity_poly.entity_id
_entity_poly.type
_entity_poly.pdbx_seq_one_letter_code
_entity_poly.pdbx_strand_id
1 'polypeptide(L)'
;MKNKTIRAVSLSLLLIVLAWSVELHARTVTHAPESLGKLDARWAWAVESSTKIKGQKGFYIGYSIQRMMGEHSYMCSGRHRDSDDEPTLNEIIYGKKSPLSKLSREKTIAEMAEAALKRVRTHKRPEKKVLKEIAIMFYFDAKAKPPLGCKDIKINNLELPVDLEDGPILWLGKAEYDQSIALLEHFYNRLKRTASIKFKRRILTAVGIHGDTPRAFPFLKTVLTGNEPEEVREQAAFWIGEQQSPEAAKLLIDTASNDRSEEVREKAVFGLYRIRRKEADDALIHLAKNGKDRSVRKKAIFWLGQKAVKRSAEVLTDVVNDDKDRSIQKAAIFALSQLANSKGLDALIKIAKTHKSLAVRKKAIFWLSQSEDPKALDTIIEILEK
;
A
#
# COMPACT_ATOMS: atom_id res chain seq x y z
N MET A 1 -44.75 40.93 49.07
CA MET A 1 -43.99 41.16 47.83
C MET A 1 -42.64 40.43 47.89
N LYS A 2 -42.63 39.11 47.68
CA LYS A 2 -41.44 38.25 47.58
C LYS A 2 -41.75 37.18 46.53
N ASN A 3 -40.73 36.71 45.81
CA ASN A 3 -40.75 35.59 44.85
C ASN A 3 -41.22 35.83 43.39
N LYS A 4 -40.56 36.73 42.64
CA LYS A 4 -40.56 36.61 41.16
C LYS A 4 -39.20 36.71 40.46
N THR A 5 -38.12 37.11 41.13
CA THR A 5 -36.86 37.45 40.43
C THR A 5 -35.80 36.34 40.38
N ILE A 6 -35.97 35.21 41.08
CA ILE A 6 -34.92 34.17 41.16
C ILE A 6 -35.14 32.99 40.18
N ARG A 7 -36.34 32.83 39.61
CA ARG A 7 -36.62 31.74 38.65
C ARG A 7 -36.22 32.03 37.20
N ALA A 8 -36.07 33.29 36.80
CA ALA A 8 -35.71 33.63 35.42
C ALA A 8 -34.21 33.43 35.13
N VAL A 9 -33.33 33.79 36.07
CA VAL A 9 -31.87 33.68 35.86
C VAL A 9 -31.40 32.21 35.88
N SER A 10 -32.06 31.34 36.65
CA SER A 10 -31.74 29.91 36.71
C SER A 10 -32.15 29.16 35.43
N LEU A 11 -33.29 29.48 34.81
CA LEU A 11 -33.70 28.83 33.55
C LEU A 11 -32.85 29.29 32.36
N SER A 12 -32.46 30.57 32.33
CA SER A 12 -31.58 31.11 31.28
C SER A 12 -30.17 30.53 31.37
N LEU A 13 -29.59 30.38 32.56
CA LEU A 13 -28.29 29.70 32.71
C LEU A 13 -28.39 28.20 32.41
N LEU A 14 -29.49 27.53 32.78
CA LEU A 14 -29.69 26.11 32.47
C LEU A 14 -29.90 25.87 30.97
N LEU A 15 -30.62 26.77 30.26
CA LEU A 15 -30.76 26.74 28.81
C LEU A 15 -29.47 27.12 28.08
N ILE A 16 -28.66 28.03 28.63
CA ILE A 16 -27.34 28.36 28.07
C ILE A 16 -26.34 27.22 28.30
N VAL A 17 -26.37 26.54 29.45
CA VAL A 17 -25.55 25.35 29.70
C VAL A 17 -26.03 24.15 28.88
N LEU A 18 -27.35 23.96 28.70
CA LEU A 18 -27.90 22.95 27.80
C LEU A 18 -27.60 23.25 26.32
N ALA A 19 -27.65 24.52 25.92
CA ALA A 19 -27.32 24.96 24.56
C ALA A 19 -25.81 25.04 24.30
N TRP A 20 -24.95 25.17 25.31
CA TRP A 20 -23.49 25.02 25.19
C TRP A 20 -23.05 23.54 25.28
N SER A 21 -23.87 22.67 25.85
CA SER A 21 -23.71 21.21 25.71
C SER A 21 -24.27 20.67 24.39
N VAL A 22 -24.84 21.52 23.55
CA VAL A 22 -25.20 21.24 22.15
C VAL A 22 -24.16 21.94 21.28
N GLU A 23 -23.38 21.15 20.53
CA GLU A 23 -22.32 21.56 19.59
C GLU A 23 -20.88 21.74 20.13
N LEU A 24 -20.45 20.91 21.09
CA LEU A 24 -19.20 20.18 20.81
C LEU A 24 -19.63 18.95 20.02
N HIS A 25 -19.39 18.95 18.71
CA HIS A 25 -19.71 17.83 17.82
C HIS A 25 -18.79 16.63 18.12
N ALA A 26 -19.00 15.97 19.26
CA ALA A 26 -18.38 14.69 19.53
C ALA A 26 -18.82 13.72 18.44
N ARG A 27 -17.85 13.12 17.75
CA ARG A 27 -18.05 12.18 16.67
C ARG A 27 -18.95 11.03 17.17
N THR A 28 -20.19 10.94 16.68
CA THR A 28 -21.13 9.90 17.14
C THR A 28 -20.91 8.60 16.39
N VAL A 29 -20.84 7.48 17.12
CA VAL A 29 -20.73 6.14 16.54
C VAL A 29 -21.98 5.35 16.86
N THR A 30 -22.69 4.91 15.82
CA THR A 30 -23.87 4.05 15.93
C THR A 30 -23.50 2.66 15.43
N HIS A 31 -23.58 1.67 16.32
CA HIS A 31 -23.29 0.27 15.98
C HIS A 31 -24.51 -0.41 15.37
N ALA A 32 -24.28 -1.20 14.32
CA ALA A 32 -25.31 -2.05 13.74
C ALA A 32 -25.78 -3.09 14.77
N PRO A 33 -27.09 -3.41 14.83
CA PRO A 33 -27.60 -4.47 15.69
C PRO A 33 -26.90 -5.80 15.42
N GLU A 34 -26.44 -6.47 16.48
CA GLU A 34 -25.76 -7.78 16.37
C GLU A 34 -26.64 -8.85 15.70
N SER A 35 -27.96 -8.72 15.81
CA SER A 35 -28.96 -9.63 15.21
C SER A 35 -28.96 -9.67 13.69
N LEU A 36 -28.39 -8.66 13.00
CA LEU A 36 -28.41 -8.58 11.54
C LEU A 36 -27.45 -9.59 10.86
N GLY A 37 -26.50 -10.16 11.60
CA GLY A 37 -25.61 -11.21 11.11
C GLY A 37 -24.69 -10.77 9.96
N LYS A 38 -25.10 -11.03 8.71
CA LYS A 38 -24.26 -10.84 7.51
C LYS A 38 -24.00 -9.35 7.19
N LEU A 39 -22.90 -9.06 6.51
CA LEU A 39 -22.51 -7.68 6.17
C LEU A 39 -23.52 -6.97 5.27
N ASP A 40 -24.18 -7.67 4.36
CA ASP A 40 -25.20 -7.10 3.45
C ASP A 40 -26.44 -6.59 4.21
N ALA A 41 -26.94 -7.35 5.17
CA ALA A 41 -28.03 -6.94 6.05
C ALA A 41 -27.63 -5.75 6.93
N ARG A 42 -26.42 -5.78 7.52
CA ARG A 42 -25.87 -4.65 8.28
C ARG A 42 -25.68 -3.41 7.40
N TRP A 43 -25.26 -3.58 6.15
CA TRP A 43 -25.13 -2.50 5.18
C TRP A 43 -26.49 -1.88 4.86
N ALA A 44 -27.52 -2.69 4.62
CA ALA A 44 -28.89 -2.21 4.38
C ALA A 44 -29.42 -1.39 5.56
N TRP A 45 -29.20 -1.87 6.79
CA TRP A 45 -29.51 -1.11 8.00
C TRP A 45 -28.80 0.24 8.07
N ALA A 46 -27.53 0.31 7.68
CA ALA A 46 -26.79 1.57 7.68
C ALA A 46 -27.30 2.54 6.61
N VAL A 47 -27.71 2.04 5.44
CA VAL A 47 -28.37 2.86 4.41
C VAL A 47 -29.65 3.47 4.97
N GLU A 48 -30.51 2.69 5.63
CA GLU A 48 -31.72 3.20 6.26
C GLU A 48 -31.40 4.21 7.38
N SER A 49 -30.45 3.85 8.25
CA SER A 49 -30.05 4.69 9.39
C SER A 49 -29.44 6.02 8.96
N SER A 50 -28.75 6.07 7.81
CA SER A 50 -28.18 7.31 7.28
C SER A 50 -29.24 8.37 6.95
N THR A 51 -30.49 7.97 6.69
CA THR A 51 -31.59 8.93 6.43
C THR A 51 -31.97 9.76 7.64
N LYS A 52 -31.57 9.31 8.84
CA LYS A 52 -31.83 9.98 10.12
C LYS A 52 -30.74 10.99 10.47
N ILE A 53 -29.60 10.99 9.76
CA ILE A 53 -28.49 11.92 10.00
C ILE A 53 -28.89 13.29 9.44
N LYS A 54 -28.93 14.30 10.33
CA LYS A 54 -29.29 15.69 10.00
C LYS A 54 -28.20 16.65 10.49
N GLY A 55 -28.05 17.78 9.80
CA GLY A 55 -27.13 18.86 10.21
C GLY A 55 -25.63 18.61 9.98
N GLN A 56 -25.25 17.42 9.51
CA GLN A 56 -23.85 17.06 9.26
C GLN A 56 -23.44 17.34 7.81
N LYS A 57 -22.14 17.55 7.56
CA LYS A 57 -21.58 17.70 6.19
C LYS A 57 -21.55 16.38 5.41
N GLY A 58 -21.34 15.29 6.13
CA GLY A 58 -21.28 13.93 5.60
C GLY A 58 -21.28 12.91 6.73
N PHE A 59 -21.14 11.64 6.38
CA PHE A 59 -21.10 10.53 7.32
C PHE A 59 -20.27 9.38 6.76
N TYR A 60 -19.89 8.46 7.66
CA TYR A 60 -19.17 7.24 7.32
C TYR A 60 -20.05 6.02 7.55
N ILE A 61 -19.99 5.07 6.62
CA ILE A 61 -20.40 3.68 6.88
C ILE A 61 -19.12 2.85 6.89
N GLY A 62 -18.84 2.11 7.95
CA GLY A 62 -17.57 1.41 8.11
C GLY A 62 -17.71 0.02 8.71
N TYR A 63 -16.82 -0.88 8.33
CA TYR A 63 -16.67 -2.20 8.94
C TYR A 63 -15.20 -2.56 9.06
N SER A 64 -14.85 -3.58 9.83
CA SER A 64 -13.48 -4.10 9.91
C SER A 64 -13.33 -5.48 9.26
N ILE A 65 -12.12 -5.79 8.83
CA ILE A 65 -11.67 -7.14 8.50
C ILE A 65 -10.46 -7.49 9.37
N GLN A 66 -10.25 -8.77 9.62
CA GLN A 66 -9.03 -9.23 10.32
C GLN A 66 -8.00 -9.72 9.31
N ARG A 67 -6.80 -9.13 9.33
CA ARG A 67 -5.70 -9.50 8.45
C ARG A 67 -4.47 -9.91 9.23
N MET A 68 -3.82 -10.98 8.79
CA MET A 68 -2.48 -11.35 9.27
C MET A 68 -1.44 -10.37 8.72
N MET A 69 -0.77 -9.65 9.62
CA MET A 69 0.23 -8.63 9.31
C MET A 69 1.49 -8.85 10.15
N GLY A 70 2.61 -8.22 9.76
CA GLY A 70 3.74 -8.11 10.69
C GLY A 70 3.33 -7.34 11.94
N GLU A 71 3.85 -7.73 13.09
CA GLU A 71 3.56 -7.10 14.38
C GLU A 71 3.74 -5.57 14.35
N HIS A 72 4.71 -5.07 13.59
CA HIS A 72 5.01 -3.65 13.43
C HIS A 72 4.67 -3.12 12.02
N SER A 73 3.90 -3.89 11.25
CA SER A 73 3.35 -3.46 9.97
C SER A 73 1.97 -2.85 10.15
N TYR A 74 1.69 -1.76 9.44
CA TYR A 74 0.43 -1.04 9.53
C TYR A 74 -0.04 -0.53 8.16
N MET A 75 -1.33 -0.28 8.04
CA MET A 75 -2.00 0.24 6.85
C MET A 75 -2.89 1.42 7.22
N CYS A 76 -2.74 2.52 6.49
CA CYS A 76 -3.53 3.72 6.62
C CYS A 76 -3.70 4.44 5.27
N SER A 77 -4.84 5.08 5.06
CA SER A 77 -5.13 5.90 3.89
C SER A 77 -5.11 7.38 4.24
N GLY A 78 -4.24 8.16 3.60
CA GLY A 78 -4.18 9.62 3.74
C GLY A 78 -2.98 10.14 4.54
N ARG A 79 -2.69 11.43 4.41
CA ARG A 79 -1.75 12.15 5.29
C ARG A 79 -2.55 12.57 6.53
N HIS A 80 -2.11 12.22 7.74
CA HIS A 80 -2.74 12.74 8.95
C HIS A 80 -2.29 14.20 9.17
N ARG A 81 -3.05 14.97 9.94
CA ARG A 81 -2.61 16.29 10.42
C ARG A 81 -1.60 16.10 11.56
N ASP A 82 -0.77 17.11 11.78
CA ASP A 82 0.29 17.12 12.81
C ASP A 82 -0.24 17.38 14.24
N SER A 83 -1.52 17.10 14.51
CA SER A 83 -2.05 17.24 15.86
C SER A 83 -1.79 15.98 16.67
N ASP A 84 -1.03 16.14 17.75
CA ASP A 84 -0.59 15.07 18.66
C ASP A 84 -1.73 14.39 19.47
N ASP A 85 -2.99 14.79 19.26
CA ASP A 85 -4.15 14.40 20.08
C ASP A 85 -5.29 13.69 19.30
N GLU A 86 -5.10 13.25 18.05
CA GLU A 86 -6.17 12.54 17.33
C GLU A 86 -6.44 11.15 17.93
N PRO A 87 -7.69 10.84 18.35
CA PRO A 87 -8.01 9.53 18.88
C PRO A 87 -7.89 8.44 17.81
N THR A 88 -7.46 7.26 18.23
CA THR A 88 -7.43 6.07 17.38
C THR A 88 -8.84 5.61 17.03
N LEU A 89 -8.98 4.84 15.94
CA LEU A 89 -10.27 4.24 15.60
C LEU A 89 -10.83 3.35 16.71
N ASN A 90 -9.99 2.63 17.46
CA ASN A 90 -10.41 1.86 18.62
C ASN A 90 -11.00 2.74 19.73
N GLU A 91 -10.43 3.93 19.96
CA GLU A 91 -10.95 4.89 20.92
C GLU A 91 -12.28 5.48 20.42
N ILE A 92 -12.36 5.84 19.14
CA ILE A 92 -13.57 6.39 18.53
C ILE A 92 -14.71 5.36 18.55
N ILE A 93 -14.45 4.13 18.09
CA ILE A 93 -15.49 3.12 17.84
C ILE A 93 -15.89 2.39 19.12
N TYR A 94 -14.91 2.06 19.98
CA TYR A 94 -15.09 1.18 21.13
C TYR A 94 -14.74 1.82 22.47
N GLY A 95 -14.26 3.07 22.50
CA GLY A 95 -13.77 3.71 23.73
C GLY A 95 -12.52 3.06 24.32
N LYS A 96 -11.81 2.22 23.54
CA LYS A 96 -10.65 1.44 24.02
C LYS A 96 -9.35 2.13 23.64
N LYS A 97 -8.56 2.55 24.63
CA LYS A 97 -7.24 3.16 24.39
C LYS A 97 -6.27 2.18 23.74
N SER A 98 -5.50 2.67 22.77
CA SER A 98 -4.43 1.93 22.09
C SER A 98 -3.08 2.29 22.72
N PRO A 99 -2.11 1.37 22.83
CA PRO A 99 -0.74 1.74 23.22
C PRO A 99 -0.12 2.83 22.32
N LEU A 100 -0.56 2.89 21.05
CA LEU A 100 -0.12 3.88 20.08
C LEU A 100 -0.80 5.26 20.23
N SER A 101 -1.81 5.40 21.09
CA SER A 101 -2.48 6.69 21.30
C SER A 101 -1.69 7.68 22.16
N LYS A 102 -0.53 7.25 22.72
CA LYS A 102 0.35 8.08 23.56
C LYS A 102 1.58 8.65 22.84
N LEU A 103 1.81 8.25 21.59
CA LEU A 103 3.02 8.64 20.85
C LEU A 103 2.67 9.74 19.83
N SER A 104 3.43 10.84 19.85
CA SER A 104 3.34 11.87 18.79
C SER A 104 3.71 11.25 17.44
N ARG A 105 3.02 11.64 16.36
CA ARG A 105 3.06 10.91 15.09
C ARG A 105 4.46 10.82 14.45
N GLU A 106 5.28 11.87 14.56
CA GLU A 106 6.66 11.84 14.05
C GLU A 106 7.52 10.86 14.84
N LYS A 107 7.40 10.82 16.17
CA LYS A 107 8.09 9.81 16.97
C LYS A 107 7.56 8.43 16.66
N THR A 108 6.25 8.24 16.56
CA THR A 108 5.63 6.96 16.19
C THR A 108 6.16 6.46 14.85
N ILE A 109 6.02 7.23 13.77
CA ILE A 109 6.41 6.78 12.43
C ILE A 109 7.92 6.71 12.27
N ALA A 110 8.69 7.68 12.80
CA ALA A 110 10.14 7.66 12.71
C ALA A 110 10.74 6.55 13.58
N GLU A 111 10.30 6.36 14.82
CA GLU A 111 10.75 5.25 15.67
C GLU A 111 10.27 3.90 15.11
N MET A 112 9.07 3.81 14.52
CA MET A 112 8.60 2.58 13.86
C MET A 112 9.39 2.29 12.58
N ALA A 113 9.67 3.30 11.76
CA ALA A 113 10.47 3.17 10.55
C ALA A 113 11.93 2.85 10.90
N GLU A 114 12.49 3.49 11.91
CA GLU A 114 13.85 3.24 12.40
C GLU A 114 13.95 1.87 13.07
N ALA A 115 12.96 1.45 13.88
CA ALA A 115 12.88 0.11 14.41
C ALA A 115 12.72 -0.94 13.32
N ALA A 116 11.91 -0.66 12.29
CA ALA A 116 11.77 -1.53 11.12
C ALA A 116 13.09 -1.63 10.33
N LEU A 117 13.77 -0.52 10.06
CA LEU A 117 15.06 -0.48 9.38
C LEU A 117 16.16 -1.15 10.20
N LYS A 118 16.23 -0.90 11.50
CA LYS A 118 17.17 -1.55 12.44
C LYS A 118 16.92 -3.06 12.45
N ARG A 119 15.67 -3.52 12.42
CA ARG A 119 15.35 -4.96 12.33
C ARG A 119 15.76 -5.56 10.99
N VAL A 120 15.47 -4.90 9.87
CA VAL A 120 15.95 -5.34 8.54
C VAL A 120 17.48 -5.47 8.53
N ARG A 121 18.19 -4.55 9.19
CA ARG A 121 19.66 -4.56 9.29
C ARG A 121 20.21 -5.61 10.26
N THR A 122 19.50 -5.95 11.34
CA THR A 122 20.04 -6.75 12.45
C THR A 122 19.45 -8.16 12.59
N HIS A 123 18.24 -8.41 12.10
CA HIS A 123 17.53 -9.66 12.34
C HIS A 123 17.50 -10.54 11.08
N LYS A 124 18.13 -11.72 11.18
CA LYS A 124 18.02 -12.80 10.18
C LYS A 124 16.70 -13.59 10.28
N ARG A 125 15.82 -13.27 11.25
CA ARG A 125 14.55 -13.99 11.47
C ARG A 125 13.36 -13.17 10.95
N PRO A 126 12.38 -13.82 10.29
CA PRO A 126 11.19 -13.14 9.80
C PRO A 126 10.39 -12.52 10.95
N GLU A 127 9.79 -11.35 10.70
CA GLU A 127 8.95 -10.66 11.67
C GLU A 127 7.77 -11.53 12.11
N LYS A 128 7.47 -11.51 13.42
CA LYS A 128 6.29 -12.17 13.98
C LYS A 128 5.02 -11.64 13.30
N LYS A 129 4.14 -12.55 12.90
CA LYS A 129 2.84 -12.21 12.34
C LYS A 129 1.77 -12.16 13.43
N VAL A 130 0.89 -11.18 13.37
CA VAL A 130 -0.25 -11.00 14.29
C VAL A 130 -1.51 -10.66 13.49
N LEU A 131 -2.68 -11.03 14.01
CA LEU A 131 -3.96 -10.56 13.47
C LEU A 131 -4.15 -9.11 13.87
N LYS A 132 -4.43 -8.26 12.88
CA LYS A 132 -4.83 -6.87 13.08
C LYS A 132 -6.17 -6.61 12.45
N GLU A 133 -6.98 -5.77 13.09
CA GLU A 133 -8.20 -5.27 12.48
C GLU A 133 -7.89 -4.05 11.60
N ILE A 134 -8.48 -4.05 10.41
CA ILE A 134 -8.40 -2.97 9.44
C ILE A 134 -9.81 -2.53 9.12
N ALA A 135 -10.11 -1.26 9.40
CA ALA A 135 -11.35 -0.62 9.03
C ALA A 135 -11.34 -0.25 7.55
N ILE A 136 -12.46 -0.51 6.87
CA ILE A 136 -12.79 0.01 5.55
C ILE A 136 -14.00 0.92 5.73
N MET A 137 -13.79 2.23 5.56
CA MET A 137 -14.79 3.26 5.85
C MET A 137 -15.14 4.04 4.59
N PHE A 138 -16.42 4.09 4.27
CA PHE A 138 -16.98 4.72 3.08
C PHE A 138 -17.55 6.08 3.46
N TYR A 139 -17.01 7.15 2.89
CA TYR A 139 -17.47 8.52 3.13
C TYR A 139 -18.56 8.91 2.13
N PHE A 140 -19.63 9.49 2.66
CA PHE A 140 -20.78 9.99 1.92
C PHE A 140 -21.07 11.42 2.32
N ASP A 141 -21.36 12.29 1.35
CA ASP A 141 -21.93 13.60 1.64
C ASP A 141 -23.33 13.43 2.25
N ALA A 142 -23.79 14.42 3.04
CA ALA A 142 -25.04 14.32 3.80
C ALA A 142 -26.30 14.02 2.96
N LYS A 143 -26.29 14.38 1.67
CA LYS A 143 -27.42 14.15 0.73
C LYS A 143 -27.26 12.88 -0.11
N ALA A 144 -26.16 12.16 0.02
CA ALA A 144 -25.92 10.95 -0.76
C ALA A 144 -26.89 9.83 -0.35
N LYS A 145 -27.18 8.92 -1.29
CA LYS A 145 -28.02 7.75 -1.07
C LYS A 145 -27.17 6.48 -1.28
N PRO A 146 -26.54 5.94 -0.22
CA PRO A 146 -25.69 4.76 -0.35
C PRO A 146 -26.37 3.59 -1.07
N PRO A 147 -25.64 2.79 -1.85
CA PRO A 147 -24.20 2.88 -2.11
C PRO A 147 -23.82 3.98 -3.12
N LEU A 148 -24.78 4.67 -3.72
CA LEU A 148 -24.50 5.75 -4.67
C LEU A 148 -23.99 7.00 -3.93
N GLY A 149 -23.06 7.71 -4.57
CA GLY A 149 -22.52 8.95 -4.02
C GLY A 149 -21.41 8.77 -2.97
N CYS A 150 -20.87 7.57 -2.81
CA CYS A 150 -19.62 7.38 -2.05
C CYS A 150 -18.50 8.20 -2.70
N LYS A 151 -17.84 9.05 -1.92
CA LYS A 151 -16.80 9.98 -2.39
C LYS A 151 -15.40 9.49 -2.06
N ASP A 152 -15.25 8.75 -0.97
CA ASP A 152 -13.97 8.28 -0.49
C ASP A 152 -14.10 6.91 0.22
N ILE A 153 -13.04 6.13 0.17
CA ILE A 153 -12.85 4.93 0.99
C ILE A 153 -11.55 5.14 1.77
N LYS A 154 -11.66 5.17 3.10
CA LYS A 154 -10.54 5.18 4.03
C LYS A 154 -10.27 3.76 4.51
N ILE A 155 -9.00 3.35 4.51
CA ILE A 155 -8.52 2.05 4.98
C ILE A 155 -7.53 2.32 6.10
N ASN A 156 -7.81 1.84 7.31
CA ASN A 156 -6.97 2.17 8.46
C ASN A 156 -6.94 1.02 9.48
N ASN A 157 -5.79 0.71 10.05
CA ASN A 157 -5.77 -0.12 11.25
C ASN A 157 -6.54 0.55 12.38
N LEU A 158 -7.27 -0.23 13.18
CA LEU A 158 -8.06 0.31 14.28
C LEU A 158 -7.18 0.96 15.37
N GLU A 159 -5.93 0.52 15.48
CA GLU A 159 -4.94 1.02 16.43
C GLU A 159 -4.34 2.38 16.06
N LEU A 160 -4.60 2.87 14.84
CA LEU A 160 -4.05 4.13 14.35
C LEU A 160 -5.07 5.28 14.45
N PRO A 161 -4.59 6.52 14.64
CA PRO A 161 -5.37 7.73 14.47
C PRO A 161 -5.98 7.84 13.06
N VAL A 162 -7.10 8.56 12.95
CA VAL A 162 -7.67 8.94 11.65
C VAL A 162 -8.54 10.19 11.74
N ASP A 163 -8.23 11.14 10.87
CA ASP A 163 -9.10 12.29 10.61
C ASP A 163 -10.35 11.86 9.83
N LEU A 164 -11.52 12.03 10.45
CA LEU A 164 -12.84 11.81 9.83
C LEU A 164 -13.69 13.08 9.82
N GLU A 165 -13.07 14.25 10.03
CA GLU A 165 -13.73 15.57 9.92
C GLU A 165 -15.05 15.67 10.71
N ASP A 166 -15.09 14.99 11.86
CA ASP A 166 -16.21 14.90 12.81
C ASP A 166 -17.52 14.30 12.27
N GLY A 167 -17.45 13.64 11.12
CA GLY A 167 -18.59 12.93 10.55
C GLY A 167 -19.05 11.74 11.41
N PRO A 168 -20.36 11.57 11.65
CA PRO A 168 -20.89 10.40 12.36
C PRO A 168 -20.54 9.10 11.63
N ILE A 169 -20.39 8.03 12.41
CA ILE A 169 -19.99 6.70 11.91
C ILE A 169 -21.13 5.71 12.16
N LEU A 170 -21.62 5.09 11.09
CA LEU A 170 -22.45 3.89 11.14
C LEU A 170 -21.51 2.68 11.07
N TRP A 171 -21.21 2.09 12.23
CA TRP A 171 -20.26 1.00 12.35
C TRP A 171 -20.94 -0.36 12.24
N LEU A 172 -20.53 -1.16 11.27
CA LEU A 172 -21.14 -2.46 11.00
C LEU A 172 -20.46 -3.58 11.77
N GLY A 173 -19.32 -3.35 12.42
CA GLY A 173 -18.53 -4.40 13.07
C GLY A 173 -17.65 -5.19 12.11
N LYS A 174 -17.17 -6.34 12.57
CA LYS A 174 -16.26 -7.21 11.81
C LYS A 174 -17.00 -7.92 10.67
N ALA A 175 -16.34 -8.05 9.52
CA ALA A 175 -16.83 -8.74 8.33
C ALA A 175 -15.89 -9.86 7.90
N GLU A 176 -16.49 -10.91 7.33
CA GLU A 176 -15.76 -11.96 6.62
C GLU A 176 -15.28 -11.47 5.26
N TYR A 177 -14.13 -11.99 4.81
CA TYR A 177 -13.49 -11.54 3.57
C TYR A 177 -14.41 -11.64 2.36
N ASP A 178 -15.11 -12.76 2.18
CA ASP A 178 -16.00 -12.95 1.03
C ASP A 178 -17.12 -11.92 0.98
N GLN A 179 -17.67 -11.55 2.15
CA GLN A 179 -18.73 -10.55 2.25
C GLN A 179 -18.20 -9.15 1.94
N SER A 180 -17.03 -8.80 2.45
CA SER A 180 -16.38 -7.52 2.18
C SER A 180 -16.03 -7.37 0.70
N ILE A 181 -15.40 -8.37 0.10
CA ILE A 181 -15.02 -8.33 -1.32
C ILE A 181 -16.28 -8.28 -2.20
N ALA A 182 -17.32 -9.06 -1.91
CA ALA A 182 -18.57 -9.01 -2.67
C ALA A 182 -19.21 -7.60 -2.64
N LEU A 183 -19.19 -6.93 -1.49
CA LEU A 183 -19.64 -5.55 -1.38
C LEU A 183 -18.77 -4.60 -2.22
N LEU A 184 -17.44 -4.70 -2.15
CA LEU A 184 -16.51 -3.87 -2.91
C LEU A 184 -16.64 -4.08 -4.43
N GLU A 185 -16.83 -5.32 -4.88
CA GLU A 185 -17.13 -5.67 -6.26
C GLU A 185 -18.42 -5.01 -6.74
N HIS A 186 -19.49 -5.09 -5.93
CA HIS A 186 -20.76 -4.43 -6.22
C HIS A 186 -20.61 -2.92 -6.37
N PHE A 187 -19.81 -2.28 -5.51
CA PHE A 187 -19.47 -0.87 -5.64
C PHE A 187 -18.75 -0.57 -6.95
N TYR A 188 -17.74 -1.37 -7.28
CA TYR A 188 -16.93 -1.18 -8.48
C TYR A 188 -17.76 -1.30 -9.76
N ASN A 189 -18.60 -2.33 -9.85
CA ASN A 189 -19.39 -2.63 -11.04
C ASN A 189 -20.49 -1.60 -11.32
N ARG A 190 -20.90 -0.84 -10.29
CA ARG A 190 -21.90 0.24 -10.42
C ARG A 190 -21.29 1.60 -10.71
N LEU A 191 -19.97 1.69 -10.81
CA LEU A 191 -19.31 2.93 -11.17
C LEU A 191 -19.65 3.32 -12.60
N LYS A 192 -20.05 4.58 -12.78
CA LYS A 192 -20.14 5.18 -14.11
C LYS A 192 -18.74 5.14 -14.76
N ARG A 193 -18.68 5.11 -16.09
CA ARG A 193 -17.41 5.22 -16.84
C ARG A 193 -16.60 6.46 -16.46
N THR A 194 -17.27 7.53 -16.04
CA THR A 194 -16.68 8.81 -15.58
C THR A 194 -16.26 8.83 -14.11
N ALA A 195 -16.37 7.71 -13.38
CA ALA A 195 -15.91 7.64 -12.01
C ALA A 195 -14.40 7.89 -11.92
N SER A 196 -13.97 8.61 -10.88
CA SER A 196 -12.57 9.01 -10.76
C SER A 196 -11.63 7.81 -10.65
N ILE A 197 -10.48 7.89 -11.32
CA ILE A 197 -9.38 6.91 -11.23
C ILE A 197 -8.96 6.69 -9.77
N LYS A 198 -8.85 7.78 -9.00
CA LYS A 198 -8.52 7.74 -7.57
C LYS A 198 -9.49 6.85 -6.78
N PHE A 199 -10.79 6.96 -7.05
CA PHE A 199 -11.80 6.16 -6.35
C PHE A 199 -11.73 4.68 -6.75
N LYS A 200 -11.60 4.37 -8.05
CA LYS A 200 -11.39 3.00 -8.53
C LYS A 200 -10.19 2.34 -7.85
N ARG A 201 -9.05 3.04 -7.80
CA ARG A 201 -7.83 2.57 -7.13
C ARG A 201 -8.01 2.31 -5.64
N ARG A 202 -8.83 3.12 -4.95
CA ARG A 202 -9.17 2.90 -3.54
C ARG A 202 -9.98 1.63 -3.34
N ILE A 203 -10.94 1.33 -4.22
CA ILE A 203 -11.65 0.05 -4.18
C ILE A 203 -10.70 -1.12 -4.41
N LEU A 204 -9.81 -1.05 -5.41
CA LEU A 204 -8.81 -2.11 -5.65
C LEU A 204 -7.87 -2.29 -4.45
N THR A 205 -7.54 -1.21 -3.75
CA THR A 205 -6.79 -1.25 -2.49
C THR A 205 -7.58 -1.97 -1.41
N ALA A 206 -8.85 -1.63 -1.23
CA ALA A 206 -9.73 -2.30 -0.29
C ALA A 206 -9.87 -3.80 -0.61
N VAL A 207 -9.93 -4.19 -1.89
CA VAL A 207 -9.93 -5.62 -2.27
C VAL A 207 -8.58 -6.26 -1.98
N GLY A 208 -7.47 -5.64 -2.39
CA GLY A 208 -6.12 -6.19 -2.23
C GLY A 208 -5.70 -6.43 -0.77
N ILE A 209 -6.21 -5.65 0.19
CA ILE A 209 -5.95 -5.89 1.62
C ILE A 209 -6.64 -7.13 2.18
N HIS A 210 -7.43 -7.86 1.41
CA HIS A 210 -7.89 -9.21 1.77
C HIS A 210 -6.82 -10.28 1.51
N GLY A 211 -5.82 -9.97 0.66
CA GLY A 211 -4.78 -10.91 0.27
C GLY A 211 -5.23 -11.86 -0.84
N ASP A 212 -4.61 -13.04 -0.87
CA ASP A 212 -4.92 -14.07 -1.85
C ASP A 212 -6.16 -14.85 -1.39
N THR A 213 -7.30 -14.55 -2.01
CA THR A 213 -8.58 -15.21 -1.73
C THR A 213 -9.22 -15.65 -3.05
N PRO A 214 -10.08 -16.68 -3.04
CA PRO A 214 -10.78 -17.14 -4.23
C PRO A 214 -11.62 -16.08 -4.94
N ARG A 215 -11.93 -14.96 -4.28
CA ARG A 215 -12.69 -13.84 -4.84
C ARG A 215 -11.81 -12.65 -5.22
N ALA A 216 -10.83 -12.27 -4.39
CA ALA A 216 -9.98 -11.11 -4.67
C ALA A 216 -9.13 -11.28 -5.94
N PHE A 217 -8.49 -12.44 -6.14
CA PHE A 217 -7.65 -12.64 -7.33
C PHE A 217 -8.44 -12.58 -8.64
N PRO A 218 -9.56 -13.32 -8.82
CA PRO A 218 -10.36 -13.21 -10.04
C PRO A 218 -10.83 -11.80 -10.34
N PHE A 219 -11.24 -11.03 -9.32
CA PHE A 219 -11.65 -9.65 -9.52
C PHE A 219 -10.49 -8.75 -9.98
N LEU A 220 -9.35 -8.80 -9.29
CA LEU A 220 -8.16 -8.03 -9.68
C LEU A 220 -7.66 -8.43 -11.08
N LYS A 221 -7.73 -9.72 -11.42
CA LYS A 221 -7.41 -10.22 -12.77
C LYS A 221 -8.32 -9.62 -13.82
N THR A 222 -9.65 -9.65 -13.61
CA THR A 222 -10.63 -9.05 -14.53
C THR A 222 -10.34 -7.57 -14.77
N VAL A 223 -9.99 -6.83 -13.72
CA VAL A 223 -9.62 -5.41 -13.83
C VAL A 223 -8.33 -5.23 -14.63
N LEU A 224 -7.29 -6.02 -14.33
CA LEU A 224 -5.99 -5.95 -15.02
C LEU A 224 -6.08 -6.31 -16.50
N THR A 225 -6.84 -7.34 -16.88
CA THR A 225 -6.94 -7.79 -18.27
C THR A 225 -8.01 -7.04 -19.07
N GLY A 226 -8.79 -6.16 -18.41
CA GLY A 226 -9.90 -5.44 -19.01
C GLY A 226 -9.52 -4.14 -19.73
N ASN A 227 -10.55 -3.33 -20.01
CA ASN A 227 -10.43 -2.04 -20.71
C ASN A 227 -10.39 -0.83 -19.75
N GLU A 228 -10.00 -1.04 -18.50
CA GLU A 228 -9.81 0.04 -17.53
C GLU A 228 -8.64 0.97 -17.91
N PRO A 229 -8.61 2.23 -17.45
CA PRO A 229 -7.45 3.11 -17.58
C PRO A 229 -6.18 2.49 -17.01
N GLU A 230 -5.02 2.89 -17.53
CA GLU A 230 -3.74 2.27 -17.17
C GLU A 230 -3.42 2.35 -15.67
N GLU A 231 -3.75 3.45 -15.00
CA GLU A 231 -3.48 3.64 -13.57
C GLU A 231 -4.33 2.71 -12.69
N VAL A 232 -5.50 2.30 -13.20
CA VAL A 232 -6.39 1.34 -12.54
C VAL A 232 -5.84 -0.09 -12.74
N ARG A 233 -5.40 -0.42 -13.95
CA ARG A 233 -4.76 -1.71 -14.25
C ARG A 233 -3.42 -1.85 -13.50
N GLU A 234 -2.63 -0.79 -13.44
CA GLU A 234 -1.39 -0.70 -12.66
C GLU A 234 -1.67 -1.03 -11.18
N GLN A 235 -2.72 -0.44 -10.60
CA GLN A 235 -3.10 -0.73 -9.22
C GLN A 235 -3.51 -2.19 -9.03
N ALA A 236 -4.20 -2.80 -10.00
CA ALA A 236 -4.53 -4.22 -9.96
C ALA A 236 -3.27 -5.10 -10.05
N ALA A 237 -2.33 -4.80 -10.96
CA ALA A 237 -1.05 -5.50 -11.08
C ALA A 237 -0.22 -5.42 -9.79
N PHE A 238 -0.21 -4.26 -9.12
CA PHE A 238 0.41 -4.12 -7.80
C PHE A 238 -0.18 -5.10 -6.78
N TRP A 239 -1.50 -5.14 -6.65
CA TRP A 239 -2.16 -5.99 -5.65
C TRP A 239 -2.09 -7.48 -6.00
N ILE A 240 -2.05 -7.84 -7.29
CA ILE A 240 -1.74 -9.21 -7.73
C ILE A 240 -0.32 -9.59 -7.32
N GLY A 241 0.66 -8.68 -7.41
CA GLY A 241 2.04 -8.93 -6.94
C GLY A 241 2.18 -9.14 -5.44
N GLU A 242 1.20 -8.70 -4.65
CA GLU A 242 1.14 -9.01 -3.21
C GLU A 242 0.63 -10.43 -2.93
N GLN A 243 -0.03 -11.06 -3.90
CA GLN A 243 -0.52 -12.42 -3.78
C GLN A 243 0.62 -13.41 -4.04
N GLN A 244 0.92 -14.25 -3.05
CA GLN A 244 2.05 -15.18 -3.09
C GLN A 244 1.70 -16.49 -3.82
N SER A 245 1.01 -16.39 -4.97
CA SER A 245 0.51 -17.55 -5.74
C SER A 245 1.22 -17.74 -7.09
N PRO A 246 1.32 -18.99 -7.58
CA PRO A 246 1.79 -19.28 -8.94
C PRO A 246 0.96 -18.59 -10.02
N GLU A 247 -0.36 -18.51 -9.82
CA GLU A 247 -1.30 -17.90 -10.76
C GLU A 247 -1.06 -16.40 -10.90
N ALA A 248 -0.79 -15.71 -9.80
CA ALA A 248 -0.38 -14.31 -9.80
C ALA A 248 0.93 -14.13 -10.56
N ALA A 249 1.95 -14.95 -10.31
CA ALA A 249 3.21 -14.90 -11.05
C ALA A 249 3.00 -15.09 -12.56
N LYS A 250 2.23 -16.11 -12.95
CA LYS A 250 1.91 -16.39 -14.36
C LYS A 250 1.22 -15.21 -15.04
N LEU A 251 0.22 -14.62 -14.38
CA LEU A 251 -0.50 -13.46 -14.91
C LEU A 251 0.41 -12.24 -15.06
N LEU A 252 1.31 -11.99 -14.11
CA LEU A 252 2.24 -10.87 -14.18
C LEU A 252 3.35 -11.07 -15.23
N ILE A 253 3.76 -12.31 -15.51
CA ILE A 253 4.67 -12.61 -16.64
C ILE A 253 4.03 -12.22 -17.98
N ASP A 254 2.78 -12.62 -18.18
CA ASP A 254 2.01 -12.28 -19.37
C ASP A 254 1.81 -10.76 -19.47
N THR A 255 1.38 -10.13 -18.37
CA THR A 255 1.17 -8.68 -18.29
C THR A 255 2.46 -7.90 -18.62
N ALA A 256 3.60 -8.29 -18.05
CA ALA A 256 4.88 -7.63 -18.30
C ALA A 256 5.32 -7.72 -19.77
N SER A 257 4.83 -8.72 -20.51
CA SER A 257 5.19 -8.93 -21.92
C SER A 257 4.19 -8.28 -22.88
N ASN A 258 2.92 -8.22 -22.50
CA ASN A 258 1.81 -8.03 -23.44
C ASN A 258 0.85 -6.89 -23.08
N ASP A 259 0.90 -6.27 -21.89
CA ASP A 259 -0.01 -5.14 -21.61
C ASP A 259 0.28 -3.96 -22.56
N ARG A 260 -0.79 -3.28 -22.97
CA ARG A 260 -0.75 -2.15 -23.89
C ARG A 260 -0.03 -0.91 -23.34
N SER A 261 0.06 -0.75 -22.02
CA SER A 261 0.72 0.38 -21.35
C SER A 261 2.09 -0.02 -20.81
N GLU A 262 3.10 0.82 -21.04
CA GLU A 262 4.46 0.60 -20.52
C GLU A 262 4.47 0.59 -18.99
N GLU A 263 3.72 1.49 -18.37
CA GLU A 263 3.58 1.66 -16.93
C GLU A 263 3.00 0.40 -16.27
N VAL A 264 2.01 -0.22 -16.92
CA VAL A 264 1.42 -1.49 -16.44
C VAL A 264 2.41 -2.65 -16.61
N ARG A 265 3.13 -2.72 -17.74
CA ARG A 265 4.19 -3.72 -17.93
C ARG A 265 5.26 -3.59 -16.85
N GLU A 266 5.76 -2.39 -16.60
CA GLU A 266 6.73 -2.10 -15.55
C GLU A 266 6.22 -2.46 -14.15
N LYS A 267 4.95 -2.17 -13.86
CA LYS A 267 4.33 -2.56 -12.58
C LYS A 267 4.23 -4.06 -12.42
N ALA A 268 3.97 -4.80 -13.49
CA ALA A 268 3.95 -6.25 -13.45
C ALA A 268 5.34 -6.83 -13.12
N VAL A 269 6.42 -6.24 -13.66
CA VAL A 269 7.79 -6.59 -13.25
C VAL A 269 8.02 -6.32 -11.76
N PHE A 270 7.53 -5.19 -11.24
CA PHE A 270 7.59 -4.93 -9.79
C PHE A 270 6.79 -5.96 -8.98
N GLY A 271 5.62 -6.37 -9.47
CA GLY A 271 4.84 -7.44 -8.83
C GLY A 271 5.59 -8.77 -8.78
N LEU A 272 6.28 -9.16 -9.86
CA LEU A 272 7.16 -10.35 -9.87
C LEU A 272 8.29 -10.24 -8.83
N TYR A 273 8.86 -9.05 -8.65
CA TYR A 273 9.82 -8.80 -7.58
C TYR A 273 9.24 -9.04 -6.19
N ARG A 274 7.97 -8.67 -5.95
CA ARG A 274 7.28 -8.86 -4.67
C ARG A 274 6.96 -10.32 -4.37
N ILE A 275 6.67 -11.14 -5.37
CA ILE A 275 6.40 -12.57 -5.20
C ILE A 275 7.67 -13.33 -4.78
N ARG A 276 7.59 -14.06 -3.66
CA ARG A 276 8.70 -14.81 -3.05
C ARG A 276 8.70 -16.27 -3.52
N ARG A 277 8.63 -16.49 -4.84
CA ARG A 277 8.61 -17.82 -5.45
C ARG A 277 9.64 -17.91 -6.58
N LYS A 278 10.16 -19.12 -6.81
CA LYS A 278 11.23 -19.37 -7.79
C LYS A 278 10.81 -18.97 -9.20
N GLU A 279 9.56 -19.21 -9.56
CA GLU A 279 8.99 -18.92 -10.87
C GLU A 279 9.02 -17.41 -11.18
N ALA A 280 8.83 -16.56 -10.15
CA ALA A 280 8.94 -15.12 -10.29
C ALA A 280 10.41 -14.66 -10.43
N ASP A 281 11.34 -15.35 -9.77
CA ASP A 281 12.79 -15.11 -9.94
C ASP A 281 13.26 -15.47 -11.34
N ASP A 282 12.86 -16.65 -11.83
CA ASP A 282 13.17 -17.12 -13.17
C ASP A 282 12.58 -16.17 -14.23
N ALA A 283 11.37 -15.66 -14.00
CA ALA A 283 10.75 -14.66 -14.86
C ALA A 283 11.52 -13.34 -14.91
N LEU A 284 11.98 -12.82 -13.77
CA LEU A 284 12.80 -11.60 -13.74
C LEU A 284 14.12 -11.80 -14.49
N ILE A 285 14.77 -12.95 -14.33
CA ILE A 285 15.99 -13.31 -15.07
C ILE A 285 15.70 -13.35 -16.58
N HIS A 286 14.61 -14.02 -16.98
CA HIS A 286 14.22 -14.12 -18.38
C HIS A 286 13.92 -12.75 -18.98
N LEU A 287 13.15 -11.90 -18.31
CA LEU A 287 12.83 -10.54 -18.76
C LEU A 287 14.08 -9.66 -18.88
N ALA A 288 15.03 -9.77 -17.95
CA ALA A 288 16.30 -9.03 -18.02
C ALA A 288 17.12 -9.41 -19.26
N LYS A 289 17.25 -10.71 -19.55
CA LYS A 289 18.05 -11.22 -20.68
C LYS A 289 17.35 -11.05 -22.02
N ASN A 290 16.05 -11.39 -22.08
CA ASN A 290 15.34 -11.66 -23.34
C ASN A 290 14.08 -10.81 -23.56
N GLY A 291 13.74 -9.89 -22.64
CA GLY A 291 12.57 -9.03 -22.80
C GLY A 291 12.63 -8.25 -24.12
N LYS A 292 11.50 -8.14 -24.83
CA LYS A 292 11.46 -7.39 -26.10
C LYS A 292 11.50 -5.87 -25.86
N ASP A 293 10.82 -5.43 -24.80
CA ASP A 293 10.72 -4.03 -24.43
C ASP A 293 11.90 -3.60 -23.54
N ARG A 294 12.62 -2.57 -23.99
CA ARG A 294 13.76 -1.99 -23.27
C ARG A 294 13.39 -1.52 -21.85
N SER A 295 12.22 -0.94 -21.62
CA SER A 295 11.81 -0.45 -20.29
C SER A 295 11.63 -1.61 -19.31
N VAL A 296 10.91 -2.65 -19.74
CA VAL A 296 10.70 -3.91 -19.02
C VAL A 296 12.03 -4.57 -18.66
N ARG A 297 12.96 -4.65 -19.62
CA ARG A 297 14.31 -5.17 -19.37
C ARG A 297 15.04 -4.39 -18.29
N LYS A 298 15.07 -3.06 -18.39
CA LYS A 298 15.72 -2.19 -17.39
C LYS A 298 15.10 -2.37 -16.02
N LYS A 299 13.77 -2.47 -15.95
CA LYS A 299 13.06 -2.69 -14.69
C LYS A 299 13.38 -4.06 -14.09
N ALA A 300 13.44 -5.10 -14.91
CA ALA A 300 13.79 -6.44 -14.45
C ALA A 300 15.24 -6.49 -13.93
N ILE A 301 16.17 -5.88 -14.66
CA ILE A 301 17.58 -5.70 -14.23
C ILE A 301 17.67 -4.97 -12.89
N PHE A 302 16.94 -3.86 -12.74
CA PHE A 302 16.90 -3.11 -11.50
C PHE A 302 16.43 -3.97 -10.33
N TRP A 303 15.30 -4.67 -10.47
CA TRP A 303 14.77 -5.51 -9.40
C TRP A 303 15.61 -6.75 -9.11
N LEU A 304 16.35 -7.29 -10.08
CA LEU A 304 17.35 -8.34 -9.84
C LEU A 304 18.51 -7.85 -8.98
N GLY A 305 18.94 -6.59 -9.16
CA GLY A 305 19.91 -5.93 -8.28
C GLY A 305 19.39 -5.81 -6.84
N GLN A 306 18.12 -5.42 -6.67
CA GLN A 306 17.50 -5.27 -5.35
C GLN A 306 17.21 -6.61 -4.65
N LYS A 307 16.77 -7.64 -5.39
CA LYS A 307 16.41 -8.94 -4.82
C LYS A 307 17.63 -9.78 -4.44
N ALA A 308 18.77 -9.53 -5.09
CA ALA A 308 20.03 -10.24 -4.86
C ALA A 308 19.89 -11.78 -4.85
N VAL A 309 19.12 -12.34 -5.80
CA VAL A 309 19.00 -13.79 -5.97
C VAL A 309 20.37 -14.41 -6.26
N LYS A 310 20.57 -15.69 -5.91
CA LYS A 310 21.88 -16.37 -6.00
C LYS A 310 22.57 -16.20 -7.37
N ARG A 311 21.79 -16.12 -8.45
CA ARG A 311 22.26 -15.99 -9.83
C ARG A 311 22.29 -14.54 -10.37
N SER A 312 21.91 -13.54 -9.58
CA SER A 312 21.84 -12.15 -10.06
C SER A 312 23.18 -11.67 -10.60
N ALA A 313 24.29 -11.90 -9.90
CA ALA A 313 25.61 -11.41 -10.32
C ALA A 313 26.04 -12.01 -11.67
N GLU A 314 25.86 -13.31 -11.86
CA GLU A 314 26.16 -14.03 -13.10
C GLU A 314 25.31 -13.47 -14.25
N VAL A 315 23.98 -13.43 -14.08
CA VAL A 315 23.04 -12.94 -15.09
C VAL A 315 23.33 -11.50 -15.48
N LEU A 316 23.57 -10.62 -14.51
CA LEU A 316 23.88 -9.22 -14.79
C LEU A 316 25.23 -9.07 -15.50
N THR A 317 26.22 -9.91 -15.17
CA THR A 317 27.51 -9.93 -15.88
C THR A 317 27.36 -10.35 -17.33
N ASP A 318 26.56 -11.39 -17.62
CA ASP A 318 26.22 -11.78 -18.99
C ASP A 318 25.61 -10.60 -19.74
N VAL A 319 24.62 -9.91 -19.13
CA VAL A 319 23.96 -8.75 -19.75
C VAL A 319 24.96 -7.61 -20.03
N VAL A 320 25.95 -7.38 -19.16
CA VAL A 320 26.98 -6.38 -19.43
C VAL A 320 27.84 -6.76 -20.64
N ASN A 321 28.22 -8.03 -20.77
CA ASN A 321 29.16 -8.48 -21.80
C ASN A 321 28.50 -8.70 -23.17
N ASP A 322 27.30 -9.26 -23.19
CA ASP A 322 26.71 -9.84 -24.40
C ASP A 322 25.62 -8.94 -25.01
N ASP A 323 25.04 -8.03 -24.21
CA ASP A 323 23.94 -7.21 -24.71
C ASP A 323 24.41 -6.16 -25.73
N LYS A 324 23.63 -5.95 -26.79
CA LYS A 324 23.98 -4.99 -27.85
C LYS A 324 23.59 -3.55 -27.48
N ASP A 325 22.68 -3.38 -26.52
CA ASP A 325 22.15 -2.10 -26.10
C ASP A 325 22.98 -1.51 -24.95
N ARG A 326 23.71 -0.43 -25.25
CA ARG A 326 24.54 0.27 -24.25
C ARG A 326 23.75 0.76 -23.04
N SER A 327 22.48 1.09 -23.19
CA SER A 327 21.65 1.54 -22.08
C SER A 327 21.28 0.38 -21.14
N ILE A 328 21.14 -0.83 -21.68
CA ILE A 328 20.90 -2.05 -20.92
C ILE A 328 22.17 -2.50 -20.18
N GLN A 329 23.32 -2.49 -20.87
CA GLN A 329 24.61 -2.75 -20.21
C GLN A 329 24.83 -1.81 -19.02
N LYS A 330 24.60 -0.49 -19.21
CA LYS A 330 24.73 0.49 -18.12
C LYS A 330 23.78 0.21 -16.95
N ALA A 331 22.54 -0.20 -17.23
CA ALA A 331 21.58 -0.59 -16.19
C ALA A 331 22.07 -1.82 -15.42
N ALA A 332 22.65 -2.81 -16.10
CA ALA A 332 23.20 -4.02 -15.47
C ALA A 332 24.43 -3.73 -14.60
N ILE A 333 25.33 -2.83 -15.03
CA ILE A 333 26.46 -2.36 -14.21
C ILE A 333 25.94 -1.68 -12.93
N PHE A 334 24.91 -0.83 -13.05
CA PHE A 334 24.29 -0.24 -11.86
C PHE A 334 23.68 -1.31 -10.96
N ALA A 335 22.91 -2.25 -11.51
CA ALA A 335 22.31 -3.32 -10.71
C ALA A 335 23.37 -4.18 -9.99
N LEU A 336 24.53 -4.44 -10.62
CA LEU A 336 25.67 -5.10 -9.97
C LEU A 336 26.18 -4.32 -8.76
N SER A 337 26.28 -2.99 -8.86
CA SER A 337 26.73 -2.15 -7.74
C SER A 337 25.74 -2.11 -6.57
N GLN A 338 24.47 -2.39 -6.84
CA GLN A 338 23.41 -2.45 -5.82
C GLN A 338 23.25 -3.83 -5.17
N LEU A 339 24.00 -4.85 -5.61
CA LEU A 339 23.92 -6.17 -4.99
C LEU A 339 24.46 -6.14 -3.56
N ALA A 340 23.66 -6.67 -2.62
CA ALA A 340 24.01 -6.71 -1.21
C ALA A 340 25.32 -7.45 -0.93
N ASN A 341 26.03 -7.00 0.13
CA ASN A 341 27.27 -7.61 0.66
C ASN A 341 28.38 -7.76 -0.39
N SER A 342 28.61 -6.71 -1.20
CA SER A 342 29.65 -6.68 -2.23
C SER A 342 29.58 -7.83 -3.25
N LYS A 343 28.44 -8.53 -3.39
CA LYS A 343 28.31 -9.68 -4.31
C LYS A 343 28.50 -9.33 -5.78
N GLY A 344 28.38 -8.06 -6.15
CA GLY A 344 28.67 -7.56 -7.50
C GLY A 344 30.08 -7.02 -7.69
N LEU A 345 30.88 -6.90 -6.62
CA LEU A 345 32.18 -6.21 -6.67
C LEU A 345 33.16 -6.89 -7.61
N ASP A 346 33.35 -8.20 -7.48
CA ASP A 346 34.27 -8.96 -8.33
C ASP A 346 33.90 -8.89 -9.81
N ALA A 347 32.60 -8.89 -10.11
CA ALA A 347 32.10 -8.69 -11.47
C ALA A 347 32.43 -7.28 -11.99
N LEU A 348 32.22 -6.23 -11.18
CA LEU A 348 32.56 -4.86 -11.53
C LEU A 348 34.07 -4.67 -11.76
N ILE A 349 34.92 -5.26 -10.91
CA ILE A 349 36.38 -5.26 -11.07
C ILE A 349 36.77 -5.91 -12.40
N LYS A 350 36.22 -7.10 -12.70
CA LYS A 350 36.47 -7.80 -13.96
C LYS A 350 36.05 -6.95 -15.16
N ILE A 351 34.85 -6.38 -15.12
CA ILE A 351 34.34 -5.51 -16.20
C ILE A 351 35.24 -4.28 -16.39
N ALA A 352 35.65 -3.62 -15.31
CA ALA A 352 36.53 -2.45 -15.35
C ALA A 352 37.89 -2.75 -15.99
N LYS A 353 38.46 -3.94 -15.73
CA LYS A 353 39.76 -4.36 -16.25
C LYS A 353 39.69 -4.87 -17.69
N THR A 354 38.68 -5.68 -18.04
CA THR A 354 38.75 -6.52 -19.25
C THR A 354 37.70 -6.22 -20.31
N HIS A 355 36.67 -5.42 -20.03
CA HIS A 355 35.58 -5.25 -20.99
C HIS A 355 36.03 -4.48 -22.25
N LYS A 356 35.69 -4.99 -23.44
CA LYS A 356 36.16 -4.45 -24.74
C LYS A 356 35.78 -2.98 -24.99
N SER A 357 34.62 -2.56 -24.46
CA SER A 357 34.16 -1.18 -24.58
C SER A 357 34.67 -0.29 -23.45
N LEU A 358 35.42 0.76 -23.81
CA LEU A 358 35.89 1.80 -22.88
C LEU A 358 34.75 2.48 -22.12
N ALA A 359 33.60 2.70 -22.77
CA ALA A 359 32.44 3.34 -22.12
C ALA A 359 31.86 2.46 -20.98
N VAL A 360 31.84 1.14 -21.18
CA VAL A 360 31.41 0.18 -20.15
C VAL A 360 32.45 0.11 -19.02
N ARG A 361 33.75 0.05 -19.35
CA ARG A 361 34.83 0.10 -18.36
C ARG A 361 34.74 1.33 -17.47
N LYS A 362 34.61 2.52 -18.07
CA LYS A 362 34.45 3.80 -17.35
C LYS A 362 33.25 3.78 -16.41
N LYS A 363 32.12 3.18 -16.83
CA LYS A 363 30.94 3.10 -15.97
C LYS A 363 31.10 2.11 -14.82
N ALA A 364 31.83 1.01 -15.02
CA ALA A 364 32.18 0.09 -13.93
C ALA A 364 33.13 0.76 -12.92
N ILE A 365 34.17 1.47 -13.39
CA ILE A 365 35.09 2.25 -12.55
C ILE A 365 34.32 3.30 -11.73
N PHE A 366 33.37 4.00 -12.35
CA PHE A 366 32.50 4.95 -11.63
C PHE A 366 31.76 4.29 -10.47
N TRP A 367 31.22 3.08 -10.65
CA TRP A 367 30.50 2.41 -9.57
C TRP A 367 31.44 1.77 -8.54
N LEU A 368 32.64 1.36 -8.93
CA LEU A 368 33.70 0.96 -8.00
C LEU A 368 34.09 2.12 -7.08
N SER A 369 34.16 3.37 -7.59
CA SER A 369 34.49 4.53 -6.76
C SER A 369 33.40 4.91 -5.75
N GLN A 370 32.18 4.36 -5.89
CA GLN A 370 31.10 4.51 -4.91
C GLN A 370 31.08 3.37 -3.89
N SER A 371 31.98 2.40 -4.01
CA SER A 371 32.07 1.28 -3.07
C SER A 371 32.96 1.66 -1.90
N GLU A 372 32.51 1.30 -0.70
CA GLU A 372 33.31 1.41 0.53
C GLU A 372 34.25 0.21 0.73
N ASP A 373 34.26 -0.75 -0.20
CA ASP A 373 35.12 -1.93 -0.12
C ASP A 373 36.56 -1.57 -0.54
N PRO A 374 37.58 -1.78 0.32
CA PRO A 374 38.97 -1.43 0.01
C PRO A 374 39.48 -2.03 -1.31
N LYS A 375 39.01 -3.22 -1.68
CA LYS A 375 39.39 -3.89 -2.93
C LYS A 375 39.00 -3.07 -4.17
N ALA A 376 37.94 -2.25 -4.07
CA ALA A 376 37.54 -1.34 -5.14
C ALA A 376 38.58 -0.23 -5.35
N LEU A 377 39.08 0.36 -4.27
CA LEU A 377 40.11 1.40 -4.31
C LEU A 377 41.43 0.85 -4.87
N ASP A 378 41.89 -0.28 -4.34
CA ASP A 378 43.12 -0.95 -4.81
C ASP A 378 43.05 -1.23 -6.32
N THR A 379 41.89 -1.69 -6.79
CA THR A 379 41.66 -1.94 -8.21
C THR A 379 41.75 -0.66 -9.04
N ILE A 380 41.21 0.47 -8.56
CA ILE A 380 41.24 1.74 -9.29
C ILE A 380 42.69 2.23 -9.39
N ILE A 381 43.49 2.14 -8.32
CA ILE A 381 44.92 2.50 -8.33
C ILE A 381 45.66 1.66 -9.37
N GLU A 382 45.49 0.34 -9.37
CA GLU A 382 46.14 -0.55 -10.35
C GLU A 382 45.77 -0.21 -11.80
N ILE A 383 44.53 0.26 -12.05
CA ILE A 383 44.09 0.67 -13.39
C ILE A 383 44.73 2.00 -13.81
N LEU A 384 45.01 2.90 -12.88
CA LEU A 384 45.60 4.22 -13.16
C LEU A 384 47.12 4.17 -13.33
N GLU A 385 47.79 3.17 -12.73
CA GLU A 385 49.23 2.95 -12.83
C GLU A 385 49.66 2.25 -14.14
N LYS A 386 48.69 1.79 -14.94
CA LYS A 386 48.88 1.17 -16.26
C LYS A 386 48.48 2.13 -17.37
#